data_AF-A0A7R9KRE9-F1
#
_entry.id   AF-A0A7R9KRE9-F1
#
_cell.length_a   1.000
_cell.length_b   1.000
_cell.length_c   1.000
_cell.angle_alpha   90.00
_cell.angle_beta   90.00
_cell.angle_gamma   90.00
#
_symmetry.space_group_name_H-M   'P 1'
#
loop_
_entity.id
_entity.type
_entity.pdbx_description
1 polymer ?
#
loop_
_entity_poly.entity_id
_entity_poly.type
_entity_poly.pdbx_seq_one_letter_code
_entity_poly.pdbx_strand_id
1 'polypeptide(L)'
;MDQIKSITDVLMNTSNGVWNGVKTIAGIWPQKTATDPLSKPLVSTTRAMRLSEMATRREVLALLQASHWTRMAAIFGASAVAMGAYGAHDMADEYKTAYETANKYHFFHSLALLAVPLTRRPLIVGTLMTIGMCVFCGTCYTYSLTQNKEVIRYTPFGGLTLILAWLSMLL
;
A
#
# COMPACT_ATOMS: atom_id res chain seq x y z
N MET A 1 -39.30 -14.28 51.17
CA MET A 1 -38.34 -15.14 50.47
C MET A 1 -38.88 -15.65 49.12
N ASP A 2 -40.06 -15.20 48.68
CA ASP A 2 -40.77 -15.77 47.52
C ASP A 2 -40.58 -15.01 46.19
N GLN A 3 -40.18 -13.73 46.25
CA GLN A 3 -39.98 -12.91 45.03
C GLN A 3 -38.71 -13.30 44.25
N ILE A 4 -37.69 -13.86 44.93
CA ILE A 4 -36.42 -14.26 44.30
C ILE A 4 -36.56 -15.60 43.54
N LYS A 5 -37.43 -16.51 44.02
CA LYS A 5 -37.72 -17.77 43.33
C LYS A 5 -38.47 -17.55 42.01
N SER A 6 -39.43 -16.62 41.99
CA SER A 6 -40.18 -16.25 40.78
C SER A 6 -39.29 -15.75 39.63
N ILE A 7 -38.32 -14.87 39.93
CA ILE A 7 -37.43 -14.31 38.90
C ILE A 7 -36.47 -15.39 38.37
N THR A 8 -35.98 -16.29 39.23
CA THR A 8 -35.07 -17.37 38.82
C THR A 8 -35.80 -18.42 37.97
N ASP A 9 -37.04 -18.75 38.29
CA ASP A 9 -37.87 -19.67 37.50
C ASP A 9 -38.22 -19.10 36.12
N VAL A 10 -38.52 -17.79 36.03
CA VAL A 10 -38.79 -17.11 34.75
C VAL A 10 -37.54 -17.09 33.85
N LEU A 11 -36.36 -16.82 34.41
CA LEU A 11 -35.10 -16.81 33.67
C LEU A 11 -34.69 -18.23 33.21
N MET A 12 -34.92 -19.25 34.04
CA MET A 12 -34.64 -20.63 33.66
C MET A 12 -35.61 -21.14 32.59
N ASN A 13 -36.90 -20.80 32.65
CA ASN A 13 -37.87 -21.21 31.64
C ASN A 13 -37.64 -20.53 30.27
N THR A 14 -37.28 -19.24 30.26
CA THR A 14 -36.97 -18.52 29.01
C THR A 14 -35.70 -19.04 28.34
N SER A 15 -34.65 -19.34 29.11
CA SER A 15 -33.43 -19.92 28.53
C SER A 15 -33.69 -21.29 27.89
N ASN A 16 -34.43 -22.17 28.57
CA ASN A 16 -34.76 -23.50 28.05
C ASN A 16 -35.63 -23.44 26.78
N GLY A 17 -36.57 -22.48 26.71
CA GLY A 17 -37.38 -22.25 25.51
C GLY A 17 -36.55 -21.80 24.30
N VAL A 18 -35.59 -20.89 24.51
CA VAL A 18 -34.66 -20.44 23.46
C VAL A 18 -33.78 -21.59 22.97
N TRP A 19 -33.22 -22.38 23.88
CA TRP A 19 -32.38 -23.52 23.51
C TRP A 19 -33.16 -24.64 22.81
N ASN A 20 -34.41 -24.87 23.17
CA ASN A 20 -35.28 -25.83 22.47
C ASN A 20 -35.68 -25.32 21.07
N GLY A 21 -35.97 -24.02 20.92
CA GLY A 21 -36.20 -23.42 19.60
C GLY A 21 -34.99 -23.52 18.67
N VAL A 22 -33.77 -23.28 19.20
CA VAL A 22 -32.52 -23.45 18.46
C VAL A 22 -32.29 -24.91 18.05
N LYS A 23 -32.59 -25.88 18.91
CA LYS A 23 -32.49 -27.32 18.58
C LYS A 23 -33.50 -27.74 17.51
N THR A 24 -34.73 -27.21 17.54
CA THR A 24 -35.73 -27.46 16.51
C THR A 24 -35.31 -26.87 15.17
N ILE A 25 -34.76 -25.64 15.14
CA ILE A 25 -34.24 -25.01 13.92
C ILE A 25 -32.99 -25.75 13.40
N ALA A 26 -32.10 -26.20 14.29
CA ALA A 26 -30.92 -26.99 13.93
C ALA A 26 -31.28 -28.38 13.36
N GLY A 27 -32.42 -28.96 13.77
CA GLY A 27 -32.95 -30.22 13.22
C GLY A 27 -33.65 -30.09 11.87
N ILE A 28 -34.02 -28.87 11.45
CA ILE A 28 -34.66 -28.59 10.15
C ILE A 28 -33.63 -28.39 9.04
N TRP A 29 -32.35 -28.15 9.38
CA TRP A 29 -31.29 -28.03 8.38
C TRP A 29 -30.94 -29.41 7.81
N PRO A 30 -30.93 -29.59 6.47
CA PRO A 30 -30.55 -30.87 5.88
C PRO A 30 -29.08 -31.15 6.25
N GLN A 31 -28.84 -32.20 7.04
CA GLN A 31 -27.49 -32.73 7.19
C GLN A 31 -27.07 -33.28 5.83
N LYS A 32 -26.16 -32.57 5.15
CA LYS A 32 -25.52 -33.05 3.92
C LYS A 32 -24.89 -34.41 4.21
N THR A 33 -25.56 -35.48 3.82
CA THR A 33 -24.98 -36.83 3.85
C THR A 33 -23.84 -36.88 2.84
N ALA A 34 -22.81 -37.68 3.12
CA ALA A 34 -21.59 -37.82 2.30
C ALA A 34 -21.83 -38.33 0.85
N THR A 35 -23.08 -38.42 0.42
CA THR A 35 -23.56 -38.86 -0.89
C THR A 35 -24.12 -37.72 -1.75
N ASP A 36 -24.19 -36.49 -1.26
CA ASP A 36 -24.61 -35.31 -2.06
C ASP A 36 -23.57 -35.04 -3.18
N PRO A 37 -23.93 -35.12 -4.48
CA PRO A 37 -23.01 -34.88 -5.59
C PRO A 37 -22.36 -33.49 -5.59
N LEU A 38 -22.99 -32.52 -4.91
CA LEU A 38 -22.52 -31.14 -4.71
C LEU A 38 -21.73 -30.94 -3.40
N SER A 39 -21.45 -32.01 -2.64
CA SER A 39 -20.68 -31.95 -1.39
C SER A 39 -19.19 -32.26 -1.53
N LYS A 40 -18.73 -32.66 -2.73
CA LYS A 40 -17.29 -32.77 -3.00
C LYS A 40 -16.68 -31.39 -2.76
N PRO A 41 -15.78 -31.24 -1.78
CA PRO A 41 -15.21 -29.94 -1.54
C PRO A 41 -14.40 -29.61 -2.80
N LEU A 42 -14.51 -28.37 -3.28
CA LEU A 42 -13.71 -27.84 -4.39
C LEU A 42 -12.21 -27.74 -4.00
N VAL A 43 -11.67 -28.70 -3.25
CA VAL A 43 -10.29 -28.78 -2.75
C VAL A 43 -9.30 -28.83 -3.91
N SER A 44 -9.66 -29.44 -5.04
CA SER A 44 -8.86 -29.38 -6.27
C SER A 44 -8.79 -27.96 -6.82
N THR A 45 -9.93 -27.27 -6.88
CA THR A 45 -10.03 -25.87 -7.36
C THR A 45 -9.33 -24.90 -6.40
N THR A 46 -9.50 -25.04 -5.09
CA THR A 46 -8.84 -24.21 -4.07
C THR A 46 -7.33 -24.42 -4.07
N ARG A 47 -6.85 -25.65 -4.24
CA ARG A 47 -5.41 -25.94 -4.31
C ARG A 47 -4.81 -25.38 -5.59
N ALA A 48 -5.44 -25.61 -6.75
CA ALA A 48 -4.96 -25.08 -8.03
C ALA A 48 -4.93 -23.55 -8.04
N MET A 49 -5.98 -22.89 -7.53
CA MET A 49 -6.06 -21.43 -7.41
C MET A 49 -4.99 -20.87 -6.48
N ARG A 50 -4.75 -21.52 -5.32
CA ARG A 50 -3.69 -21.10 -4.40
C ARG A 50 -2.30 -21.30 -4.99
N LEU A 51 -2.09 -22.35 -5.79
CA LEU A 51 -0.81 -22.61 -6.47
C LEU A 51 -0.54 -21.58 -7.57
N SER A 52 -1.54 -21.19 -8.37
CA SER A 52 -1.39 -20.13 -9.37
C SER A 52 -1.13 -18.77 -8.71
N GLU A 53 -1.84 -18.46 -7.62
CA GLU A 53 -1.62 -17.22 -6.88
C GLU A 53 -0.21 -17.14 -6.28
N MET A 54 0.28 -18.24 -5.70
CA MET A 54 1.65 -18.31 -5.18
C MET A 54 2.69 -18.19 -6.30
N ALA A 55 2.44 -18.76 -7.48
CA ALA A 55 3.33 -18.62 -8.63
C ALA A 55 3.40 -17.16 -9.11
N THR A 56 2.24 -16.51 -9.30
CA THR A 56 2.18 -15.09 -9.69
C THR A 56 2.85 -14.17 -8.65
N ARG A 57 2.61 -14.42 -7.34
CA ARG A 57 3.26 -13.65 -6.27
C ARG A 57 4.78 -13.80 -6.32
N ARG A 58 5.30 -15.01 -6.55
CA ARG A 58 6.75 -15.25 -6.66
C ARG A 58 7.37 -14.57 -7.86
N GLU A 59 6.69 -14.55 -8.99
CA GLU A 59 7.15 -13.84 -10.19
C GLU A 59 7.22 -12.33 -9.97
N VAL A 60 6.17 -11.74 -9.37
CA VAL A 60 6.18 -10.30 -9.03
C VAL A 60 7.30 -9.97 -8.03
N LEU A 61 7.47 -10.78 -6.98
CA LEU A 61 8.55 -10.57 -6.01
C LEU A 61 9.93 -10.72 -6.64
N ALA A 62 10.12 -11.66 -7.56
CA ALA A 62 11.37 -11.84 -8.29
C ALA A 62 11.69 -10.63 -9.19
N LEU A 63 10.68 -10.07 -9.89
CA LEU A 63 10.84 -8.85 -10.70
C LEU A 63 11.22 -7.65 -9.83
N LEU A 64 10.63 -7.52 -8.65
CA LEU A 64 10.98 -6.45 -7.70
C LEU A 64 12.40 -6.64 -7.13
N GLN A 65 12.81 -7.86 -6.79
CA GLN A 65 14.13 -8.14 -6.24
C GLN A 65 15.27 -8.02 -7.27
N ALA A 66 15.02 -8.37 -8.53
CA ALA A 66 16.02 -8.37 -9.59
C ALA A 66 16.20 -7.01 -10.30
N SER A 67 15.26 -6.08 -10.12
CA SER A 67 15.28 -4.81 -10.85
C SER A 67 16.23 -3.78 -10.22
N HIS A 68 17.11 -3.21 -11.04
CA HIS A 68 17.94 -2.07 -10.66
C HIS A 68 17.11 -0.86 -10.23
N TRP A 69 15.89 -0.70 -10.75
CA TRP A 69 14.98 0.38 -10.36
C TRP A 69 14.53 0.30 -8.91
N THR A 70 14.28 -0.91 -8.40
CA THR A 70 13.92 -1.12 -6.98
C THR A 70 15.05 -0.67 -6.05
N ARG A 71 16.30 -0.93 -6.43
CA ARG A 71 17.48 -0.50 -5.67
C ARG A 71 17.60 1.03 -5.65
N MET A 72 17.38 1.67 -6.79
CA MET A 72 17.34 3.13 -6.88
C MET A 72 16.21 3.70 -6.02
N ALA A 73 14.99 3.14 -6.11
CA ALA A 73 13.84 3.55 -5.30
C ALA A 73 14.13 3.45 -3.79
N ALA A 74 14.85 2.41 -3.35
CA ALA A 74 15.27 2.27 -1.96
C ALA A 74 16.25 3.37 -1.53
N ILE A 75 17.23 3.72 -2.39
CA ILE A 75 18.20 4.79 -2.11
C ILE A 75 17.50 6.15 -2.04
N PHE A 76 16.63 6.45 -3.02
CA PHE A 76 15.87 7.71 -3.04
C PHE A 76 14.87 7.78 -1.88
N GLY A 77 14.18 6.69 -1.56
CA GLY A 77 13.27 6.62 -0.41
C GLY A 77 13.99 6.84 0.91
N ALA A 78 15.14 6.20 1.13
CA ALA A 78 15.96 6.42 2.31
C ALA A 78 16.46 7.88 2.40
N SER A 79 16.87 8.45 1.27
CA SER A 79 17.28 9.86 1.18
C SER A 79 16.13 10.81 1.51
N ALA A 80 14.92 10.54 1.02
CA ALA A 80 13.73 11.32 1.32
C ALA A 80 13.34 11.26 2.80
N VAL A 81 13.53 10.11 3.48
CA VAL A 81 13.32 10.01 4.93
C VAL A 81 14.37 10.83 5.69
N ALA A 82 15.65 10.74 5.31
CA ALA A 82 16.72 11.52 5.93
C ALA A 82 16.50 13.03 5.78
N MET A 83 16.16 13.48 4.56
CA MET A 83 15.81 14.87 4.29
C MET A 83 14.55 15.29 5.05
N GLY A 84 13.53 14.44 5.12
CA GLY A 84 12.33 14.72 5.92
C GLY A 84 12.61 14.94 7.40
N ALA A 85 13.49 14.13 7.99
CA ALA A 85 13.93 14.31 9.36
C ALA A 85 14.71 15.62 9.54
N TYR A 86 15.63 15.93 8.62
CA TYR A 86 16.39 17.19 8.64
C TYR A 86 15.47 18.41 8.60
N GLY A 87 14.52 18.45 7.65
CA GLY A 87 13.57 19.55 7.50
C GLY A 87 12.65 19.77 8.69
N ALA A 88 12.36 18.72 9.47
CA ALA A 88 11.51 18.82 10.65
C ALA A 88 12.21 19.46 11.85
N HIS A 89 13.54 19.30 11.96
CA HIS A 89 14.31 19.71 13.13
C HIS A 89 15.15 20.97 12.92
N ASP A 90 15.72 21.18 11.73
CA ASP A 90 16.81 22.14 11.52
C ASP A 90 16.49 23.25 10.48
N MET A 91 15.25 23.28 9.95
CA MET A 91 14.87 24.22 8.90
C MET A 91 14.17 25.47 9.44
N ALA A 92 14.63 26.65 9.02
CA ALA A 92 14.01 27.93 9.34
C ALA A 92 12.65 28.11 8.65
N ASP A 93 11.70 28.76 9.34
CA ASP A 93 10.31 28.89 8.90
C ASP A 93 10.16 29.56 7.52
N GLU A 94 11.04 30.50 7.16
CA GLU A 94 11.01 31.20 5.87
C GLU A 94 11.21 30.26 4.66
N TYR A 95 12.02 29.21 4.80
CA TYR A 95 12.36 28.27 3.73
C TYR A 95 11.72 26.89 3.88
N LYS A 96 11.02 26.68 5.00
CA LYS A 96 10.40 25.42 5.39
C LYS A 96 9.35 24.95 4.38
N THR A 97 8.49 25.85 3.90
CA THR A 97 7.45 25.50 2.92
C THR A 97 8.02 24.93 1.62
N ALA A 98 9.09 25.54 1.09
CA ALA A 98 9.76 25.06 -0.12
C ALA A 98 10.46 23.72 0.13
N TYR A 99 11.12 23.58 1.29
CA TYR A 99 11.80 22.35 1.69
C TYR A 99 10.83 21.18 1.86
N GLU A 100 9.71 21.40 2.55
CA GLU A 100 8.67 20.39 2.75
C GLU A 100 8.02 19.98 1.43
N THR A 101 7.84 20.93 0.51
CA THR A 101 7.34 20.62 -0.83
C THR A 101 8.32 19.73 -1.58
N ALA A 102 9.61 20.08 -1.58
CA ALA A 102 10.65 19.23 -2.17
C ALA A 102 10.63 17.82 -1.58
N ASN A 103 10.51 17.71 -0.25
CA ASN A 103 10.50 16.43 0.44
C ASN A 103 9.28 15.58 0.12
N LYS A 104 8.10 16.18 0.03
CA LYS A 104 6.86 15.49 -0.37
C LYS A 104 7.01 14.90 -1.77
N TYR A 105 7.50 15.68 -2.72
CA TYR A 105 7.71 15.21 -4.10
C TYR A 105 8.81 14.13 -4.18
N HIS A 106 9.90 14.29 -3.44
CA HIS A 106 10.97 13.30 -3.33
C HIS A 106 10.42 11.96 -2.84
N PHE A 107 9.59 11.96 -1.80
CA PHE A 107 9.00 10.75 -1.25
C PHE A 107 7.99 10.10 -2.21
N PHE A 108 7.05 10.88 -2.77
CA PHE A 108 6.05 10.35 -3.70
C PHE A 108 6.68 9.76 -4.97
N HIS A 109 7.70 10.42 -5.54
CA HIS A 109 8.35 9.92 -6.74
C HIS A 109 9.31 8.76 -6.45
N SER A 110 9.84 8.64 -5.24
CA SER A 110 10.57 7.43 -4.79
C SER A 110 9.64 6.22 -4.74
N LEU A 111 8.43 6.39 -4.20
CA LEU A 111 7.41 5.33 -4.21
C LEU A 111 6.95 5.00 -5.63
N ALA A 112 6.80 6.01 -6.50
CA ALA A 112 6.50 5.77 -7.91
C ALA A 112 7.64 5.01 -8.61
N LEU A 113 8.91 5.32 -8.29
CA LEU A 113 10.08 4.61 -8.80
C LEU A 113 10.09 3.12 -8.38
N LEU A 114 9.56 2.80 -7.20
CA LEU A 114 9.38 1.42 -6.75
C LEU A 114 8.40 0.63 -7.62
N ALA A 115 7.40 1.30 -8.20
CA ALA A 115 6.41 0.69 -9.10
C ALA A 115 6.90 0.55 -10.55
N VAL A 116 8.03 1.16 -10.91
CA VAL A 116 8.58 1.14 -12.29
C VAL A 116 8.79 -0.27 -12.87
N PRO A 117 9.28 -1.28 -12.14
CA PRO A 117 9.44 -2.64 -12.68
C PRO A 117 8.13 -3.27 -13.19
N LEU A 118 6.98 -2.76 -12.78
CA LEU A 118 5.65 -3.24 -13.19
C LEU A 118 5.16 -2.58 -14.50
N THR A 119 5.87 -1.57 -15.00
CA THR A 119 5.52 -0.87 -16.24
C THR A 119 6.02 -1.61 -17.47
N ARG A 120 5.44 -1.33 -18.64
CA ARG A 120 5.87 -1.92 -19.92
C ARG A 120 7.26 -1.43 -20.38
N ARG A 121 7.62 -0.20 -20.04
CA ARG A 121 8.88 0.45 -20.47
C ARG A 121 9.67 0.96 -19.25
N PRO A 122 10.14 0.06 -18.36
CA PRO A 122 10.73 0.45 -17.08
C PRO A 122 11.97 1.33 -17.23
N LEU A 123 12.75 1.15 -18.30
CA LEU A 123 13.93 1.98 -18.56
C LEU A 123 13.57 3.45 -18.82
N ILE A 124 12.54 3.71 -19.62
CA ILE A 124 12.13 5.08 -19.96
C ILE A 124 11.51 5.76 -18.74
N VAL A 125 10.56 5.08 -18.09
CA VAL A 125 9.87 5.60 -16.91
C VAL A 125 10.88 5.84 -15.78
N GLY A 126 11.75 4.86 -15.49
CA GLY A 126 12.73 4.94 -14.41
C GLY A 126 13.76 6.03 -14.62
N THR A 127 14.28 6.20 -15.83
CA THR A 127 15.23 7.28 -16.15
C THR A 127 14.60 8.66 -16.02
N LEU A 128 13.41 8.87 -16.60
CA LEU A 128 12.69 10.14 -16.49
C LEU A 128 12.33 10.48 -15.04
N MET A 129 11.85 9.48 -14.27
CA MET A 129 11.50 9.67 -12.86
C MET A 129 12.73 10.03 -12.03
N THR A 130 13.86 9.35 -12.26
CA THR A 130 15.12 9.62 -11.55
C THR A 130 15.67 11.01 -11.86
N ILE A 131 15.77 11.37 -13.15
CA ILE A 131 16.30 12.66 -13.59
C ILE A 131 15.40 13.80 -13.11
N GLY A 132 14.08 13.67 -13.31
CA GLY A 132 13.10 14.67 -12.90
C GLY A 132 13.14 14.90 -11.39
N MET A 133 13.24 13.82 -10.60
CA MET A 133 13.33 13.90 -9.14
C MET A 133 14.63 14.56 -8.67
N CYS A 134 15.79 14.19 -9.24
CA CYS A 134 17.07 14.82 -8.93
C CYS A 134 17.05 16.32 -9.23
N VAL A 135 16.55 16.71 -10.41
CA VAL A 135 16.50 18.12 -10.81
C VAL A 135 15.50 18.87 -9.94
N PHE A 136 14.25 18.42 -9.84
CA PHE A 136 13.20 19.12 -9.11
C PHE A 136 13.47 19.18 -7.59
N CYS A 137 13.76 18.05 -6.96
CA CYS A 137 13.96 18.00 -5.51
C CYS A 137 15.32 18.58 -5.14
N GLY A 138 16.37 18.30 -5.94
CA GLY A 138 17.71 18.84 -5.72
C GLY A 138 17.77 20.37 -5.81
N THR A 139 17.10 20.99 -6.80
CA THR A 139 17.05 22.46 -6.89
C THR A 139 16.27 23.07 -5.74
N CYS A 140 15.17 22.46 -5.31
CA CYS A 140 14.40 22.97 -4.18
C CYS A 140 15.14 22.81 -2.84
N TYR A 141 15.82 21.67 -2.60
CA TYR A 141 16.63 21.49 -1.39
C TYR A 141 17.82 22.46 -1.36
N THR A 142 18.54 22.59 -2.47
CA THR A 142 19.66 23.55 -2.57
C THR A 142 19.18 24.98 -2.37
N TYR A 143 18.03 25.36 -2.92
CA TYR A 143 17.41 26.67 -2.64
C TYR A 143 17.13 26.87 -1.16
N SER A 144 16.49 25.92 -0.49
CA SER A 144 16.15 26.04 0.93
C SER A 144 17.39 26.09 1.84
N LEU A 145 18.48 25.44 1.46
CA LEU A 145 19.73 25.42 2.24
C LEU A 145 20.64 26.63 1.95
N THR A 146 20.75 27.05 0.69
CA THR A 146 21.70 28.10 0.26
C THR A 146 21.05 29.46 0.06
N GLN A 147 19.71 29.52 0.04
CA GLN A 147 18.90 30.73 -0.20
C GLN A 147 19.15 31.39 -1.57
N ASN A 148 19.83 30.70 -2.48
CA ASN A 148 20.15 31.22 -3.81
C ASN A 148 18.96 31.05 -4.77
N LYS A 149 18.29 32.15 -5.11
CA LYS A 149 17.10 32.15 -5.98
C LYS A 149 17.40 31.70 -7.42
N GLU A 150 18.64 31.80 -7.88
CA GLU A 150 19.01 31.40 -9.25
C GLU A 150 18.77 29.91 -9.50
N VAL A 151 18.93 29.06 -8.47
CA VAL A 151 18.79 27.60 -8.63
C VAL A 151 17.34 27.16 -8.85
N ILE A 152 16.35 27.98 -8.43
CA ILE A 152 14.92 27.68 -8.65
C ILE A 152 14.55 27.71 -10.13
N ARG A 153 15.32 28.43 -10.96
CA ARG A 153 15.04 28.52 -12.41
C ARG A 153 15.04 27.16 -13.11
N TYR A 154 15.73 26.16 -12.53
CA TYR A 154 15.79 24.80 -13.06
C TYR A 154 14.64 23.90 -12.60
N THR A 155 13.97 24.23 -11.49
CA THR A 155 12.82 23.49 -10.95
C THR A 155 11.72 23.19 -11.97
N PRO A 156 11.26 24.13 -12.84
CA PRO A 156 10.21 23.82 -13.82
C PRO A 156 10.60 22.74 -14.82
N PHE A 157 11.88 22.63 -15.19
CA PHE A 157 12.35 21.57 -16.09
C PHE A 157 12.28 20.19 -15.41
N GLY A 158 12.62 20.13 -14.12
CA GLY A 158 12.45 18.91 -13.31
C GLY A 158 10.98 18.50 -13.20
N GLY A 159 10.09 19.47 -12.93
CA GLY A 159 8.65 19.23 -12.87
C GLY A 159 8.06 18.72 -14.18
N LEU A 160 8.45 19.32 -15.32
CA LEU A 160 8.04 18.84 -16.64
C LEU A 160 8.52 17.42 -16.91
N THR A 161 9.77 17.11 -16.55
CA THR A 161 10.33 15.77 -16.70
C THR A 161 9.57 14.74 -15.87
N LEU A 162 9.15 15.09 -14.64
CA LEU A 162 8.31 14.24 -13.79
C LEU A 162 6.92 14.02 -14.41
N ILE A 163 6.29 15.05 -14.99
CA ILE A 163 5.02 14.89 -15.72
C ILE A 163 5.19 13.89 -16.87
N LEU A 164 6.24 14.04 -17.67
CA LEU A 164 6.53 13.10 -18.76
C LEU A 164 6.82 11.68 -18.25
N ALA A 165 7.47 11.53 -17.10
CA ALA A 165 7.69 10.24 -16.46
C ALA A 165 6.36 9.54 -16.14
N TRP A 166 5.40 10.25 -15.54
CA TRP A 166 4.07 9.72 -15.25
C TRP A 166 3.30 9.37 -16.52
N LEU A 167 3.33 10.23 -17.54
CA LEU A 167 2.67 9.95 -18.82
C LEU A 167 3.29 8.72 -19.52
N SER A 168 4.60 8.53 -19.40
CA SER A 168 5.28 7.38 -19.99
C SER A 168 4.87 6.03 -19.37
N MET A 169 4.27 6.03 -18.16
CA MET A 169 3.70 4.81 -17.56
C MET A 169 2.44 4.32 -18.30
N LEU A 170 1.78 5.17 -19.09
CA LEU A 170 0.59 4.78 -19.86
C LEU A 170 0.92 3.92 -21.08
N LEU A 171 2.19 3.88 -21.52
CA LEU A 171 2.66 3.17 -22.70
C LEU A 171 2.90 1.69 -22.40
#